data_AF-A0A2V9K4W6-F1
#
_entry.id   AF-A0A2V9K4W6-F1
#
_cell.length_a   1.000
_cell.length_b   1.000
_cell.length_c   1.000
_cell.angle_alpha   90.00
_cell.angle_beta   90.00
_cell.angle_gamma   90.00
#
_symmetry.space_group_name_H-M   'P 1'
#
loop_
_entity.id
_entity.type
_entity.pdbx_description
1 polymer ?
#
loop_
_entity_poly.entity_id
_entity_poly.type
_entity_poly.pdbx_seq_one_letter_code
_entity_poly.pdbx_strand_id
1 'polypeptide(L)'
;MPVAARDSWLYLFRDRSNGTFACVLYALLWASSGLSQRRAERPNIVLISIDTLRFDRLGCTGYTKSSTPNLDQLAKEAVLFEHVYTPVPITLPSHASLLTSSHPSTHGVRDNGEALASTVPTLAEQFRNHGYQTAAFIGSFVLDRRFGLARGFDSYWGEFALHRFAGADPGQVQIRGDSVEAAAEDWIRLHGGSPFFLFIHFYDLHGPYLLPASWRSRFAGRTYDGELAYVDSLIGKLRLKLRESGLYDRTVLAVTADHGEGLGDHGERNHGFFLYRATTQVPLIIRVPGGARTGGRVKSTTPLIDIAPTLTEIAGVPTPASFEGRSVLSEMEGRALAPVAAYSETLYPFLHFHTSPLYS
;
A
#
# COMPACT_ATOMS: atom_id res chain seq x y z
N MET A 1 47.23 57.25 -18.57
CA MET A 1 45.98 56.79 -19.22
C MET A 1 44.82 57.03 -18.25
N PRO A 2 43.65 57.46 -18.73
CA PRO A 2 43.10 58.78 -18.39
C PRO A 2 41.79 58.78 -17.55
N VAL A 3 41.48 59.94 -16.92
CA VAL A 3 40.16 60.64 -16.78
C VAL A 3 39.04 59.92 -15.96
N ALA A 4 38.16 60.48 -15.12
CA ALA A 4 37.79 61.79 -14.53
C ALA A 4 36.80 61.49 -13.36
N ALA A 5 36.71 62.26 -12.26
CA ALA A 5 35.72 63.34 -11.96
C ALA A 5 34.23 62.93 -12.19
N ARG A 6 33.22 63.18 -11.34
CA ARG A 6 32.92 64.36 -10.49
C ARG A 6 31.70 64.10 -9.57
N ASP A 7 31.53 65.05 -8.66
CA ASP A 7 30.56 65.23 -7.58
C ASP A 7 29.04 65.23 -7.91
N SER A 8 28.29 64.79 -6.91
CA SER A 8 27.07 65.36 -6.30
C SER A 8 26.49 66.63 -6.94
N TRP A 9 25.17 66.71 -7.19
CA TRP A 9 24.28 67.84 -6.83
C TRP A 9 22.79 67.47 -7.00
N LEU A 10 22.01 67.79 -5.96
CA LEU A 10 20.55 67.80 -5.94
C LEU A 10 20.00 68.85 -6.92
N TYR A 11 18.95 68.50 -7.67
CA TYR A 11 18.06 69.48 -8.29
C TYR A 11 16.69 69.46 -7.62
N LEU A 12 16.45 70.50 -6.83
CA LEU A 12 15.14 70.95 -6.39
C LEU A 12 14.55 71.83 -7.51
N PHE A 13 13.43 71.42 -8.11
CA PHE A 13 12.57 72.33 -8.85
C PHE A 13 11.35 72.67 -7.99
N ARG A 14 11.22 73.96 -7.69
CA ARG A 14 10.08 74.60 -7.05
C ARG A 14 9.39 75.41 -8.14
N ASP A 15 8.20 75.02 -8.54
CA ASP A 15 7.32 75.88 -9.33
C ASP A 15 5.96 76.03 -8.62
N ARG A 16 5.48 77.27 -8.58
CA ARG A 16 4.25 77.74 -7.95
C ARG A 16 3.36 78.30 -9.07
N SER A 17 2.38 77.55 -9.53
CA SER A 17 1.11 78.14 -10.03
C SER A 17 0.06 77.06 -10.31
N ASN A 18 -1.05 77.16 -9.57
CA ASN A 18 -2.42 76.73 -9.86
C ASN A 18 -2.65 75.65 -10.93
N GLY A 19 -3.05 74.46 -10.46
CA GLY A 19 -3.69 73.44 -11.29
C GLY A 19 -3.90 72.18 -10.48
N THR A 20 -5.15 71.95 -10.06
CA THR A 20 -5.75 70.68 -9.62
C THR A 20 -4.83 69.45 -9.73
N PHE A 21 -4.15 69.09 -8.63
CA PHE A 21 -3.47 67.80 -8.52
C PHE A 21 -4.49 66.72 -8.18
N ALA A 22 -4.94 66.00 -9.21
CA ALA A 22 -5.55 64.69 -9.04
C ALA A 22 -4.51 63.76 -8.41
N CYS A 23 -4.63 63.53 -7.10
CA CYS A 23 -3.89 62.48 -6.42
C CYS A 23 -4.43 61.13 -6.87
N VAL A 24 -3.86 60.57 -7.93
CA VAL A 24 -3.98 59.14 -8.24
C VAL A 24 -3.11 58.41 -7.21
N LEU A 25 -3.67 58.23 -6.01
CA LEU A 25 -3.18 57.24 -5.06
C LEU A 25 -3.48 55.86 -5.65
N TYR A 26 -2.46 55.23 -6.25
CA TYR A 26 -2.44 53.78 -6.42
C TYR A 26 -2.39 53.15 -5.02
N ALA A 27 -3.55 53.06 -4.39
CA ALA A 27 -3.76 52.13 -3.28
C ALA A 27 -3.71 50.73 -3.88
N LEU A 28 -2.52 50.13 -3.92
CA LEU A 28 -2.38 48.69 -4.02
C LEU A 28 -2.95 48.10 -2.73
N LEU A 29 -4.27 47.94 -2.71
CA LEU A 29 -4.98 47.04 -1.82
C LEU A 29 -4.48 45.62 -2.15
N TRP A 30 -3.36 45.24 -1.55
CA TRP A 30 -3.15 43.84 -1.21
C TRP A 30 -4.21 43.53 -0.14
N ALA A 31 -5.42 43.23 -0.61
CA ALA A 31 -6.31 42.38 0.13
C ALA A 31 -5.53 41.07 0.31
N SER A 32 -4.85 40.95 1.45
CA SER A 32 -4.49 39.66 2.02
C SER A 32 -5.81 38.98 2.37
N SER A 33 -6.52 38.51 1.34
CA SER A 33 -7.47 37.44 1.49
C SER A 33 -6.70 36.34 2.19
N GLY A 34 -7.15 35.99 3.39
CA GLY A 34 -6.67 34.87 4.19
C GLY A 34 -6.96 33.53 3.52
N LEU A 35 -6.64 33.41 2.23
CA LEU A 35 -6.32 32.14 1.61
C LEU A 35 -4.94 31.77 2.14
N SER A 36 -4.92 31.34 3.40
CA SER A 36 -3.98 30.30 3.81
C SER A 36 -4.07 29.27 2.70
N GLN A 37 -3.05 29.19 1.84
CA GLN A 37 -2.82 27.98 1.06
C GLN A 37 -2.87 26.88 2.11
N ARG A 38 -3.97 26.14 2.19
CA ARG A 38 -3.98 24.88 2.92
C ARG A 38 -2.90 24.09 2.22
N ARG A 39 -1.69 24.06 2.80
CA ARG A 39 -0.66 23.11 2.45
C ARG A 39 -1.40 21.80 2.37
N ALA A 40 -1.49 21.21 1.17
CA ALA A 40 -2.27 19.99 0.98
C ALA A 40 -1.87 19.04 2.11
N GLU A 41 -2.81 18.75 3.00
CA GLU A 41 -2.51 17.98 4.21
C GLU A 41 -1.99 16.63 3.73
N ARG A 42 -0.81 16.23 4.21
CA ARG A 42 -0.22 14.93 3.89
C ARG A 42 -1.22 13.85 4.28
N PRO A 43 -1.62 12.96 3.36
CA PRO A 43 -2.62 11.97 3.67
C PRO A 43 -2.04 10.91 4.62
N ASN A 44 -2.88 10.25 5.39
CA ASN A 44 -2.50 8.97 5.98
C ASN A 44 -2.42 7.92 4.88
N ILE A 45 -1.56 6.93 5.03
CA ILE A 45 -1.43 5.80 4.11
C ILE A 45 -1.75 4.51 4.87
N VAL A 46 -2.76 3.78 4.44
CA VAL A 46 -3.09 2.46 4.93
C VAL A 46 -2.92 1.46 3.79
N LEU A 47 -1.97 0.54 3.94
CA LEU A 47 -1.72 -0.57 3.03
C LEU A 47 -2.17 -1.86 3.70
N ILE A 48 -3.20 -2.50 3.14
CA ILE A 48 -3.72 -3.78 3.60
C ILE A 48 -3.28 -4.85 2.61
N SER A 49 -2.56 -5.87 3.10
CA SER A 49 -2.25 -7.10 2.37
C SER A 49 -3.11 -8.24 2.92
N ILE A 50 -3.77 -8.98 2.04
CA ILE A 50 -4.57 -10.16 2.39
C ILE A 50 -3.88 -11.37 1.79
N ASP A 51 -3.35 -12.24 2.63
CA ASP A 51 -2.49 -13.35 2.23
C ASP A 51 -3.24 -14.33 1.30
N THR A 52 -2.61 -14.72 0.20
CA THR A 52 -3.14 -15.65 -0.81
C THR A 52 -4.45 -15.21 -1.52
N LEU A 53 -4.86 -13.94 -1.40
CA LEU A 53 -6.11 -13.48 -2.00
C LEU A 53 -6.04 -13.48 -3.53
N ARG A 54 -6.87 -14.33 -4.15
CA ARG A 54 -7.04 -14.40 -5.60
C ARG A 54 -7.88 -13.24 -6.13
N PHE A 55 -7.44 -12.65 -7.25
CA PHE A 55 -8.19 -11.63 -7.96
C PHE A 55 -9.60 -12.09 -8.40
N ASP A 56 -9.75 -13.36 -8.80
CA ASP A 56 -10.98 -13.91 -9.37
C ASP A 56 -12.03 -14.36 -8.33
N ARG A 57 -11.84 -14.00 -7.06
CA ARG A 57 -12.74 -14.36 -5.94
C ARG A 57 -13.54 -13.19 -5.37
N LEU A 58 -13.40 -12.00 -5.94
CA LEU A 58 -14.09 -10.79 -5.48
C LEU A 58 -15.40 -10.55 -6.27
N GLY A 59 -16.40 -9.98 -5.61
CA GLY A 59 -17.66 -9.64 -6.28
C GLY A 59 -17.45 -8.56 -7.35
N CYS A 60 -16.59 -7.57 -7.07
CA CYS A 60 -16.21 -6.50 -7.99
C CYS A 60 -15.42 -6.96 -9.21
N THR A 61 -14.92 -8.20 -9.23
CA THR A 61 -14.27 -8.83 -10.39
C THR A 61 -15.19 -9.79 -11.15
N GLY A 62 -16.44 -9.93 -10.70
CA GLY A 62 -17.48 -10.73 -11.35
C GLY A 62 -17.73 -12.10 -10.72
N TYR A 63 -17.09 -12.42 -9.58
CA TYR A 63 -17.30 -13.70 -8.91
C TYR A 63 -18.68 -13.77 -8.24
N THR A 64 -19.61 -14.52 -8.85
CA THR A 64 -21.02 -14.57 -8.43
C THR A 64 -21.28 -15.29 -7.11
N LYS A 65 -20.33 -16.12 -6.66
CA LYS A 65 -20.38 -16.82 -5.37
C LYS A 65 -19.73 -16.02 -4.24
N SER A 66 -19.22 -14.82 -4.53
CA SER A 66 -18.53 -13.95 -3.57
C SER A 66 -19.42 -13.55 -2.40
N SER A 67 -18.79 -13.28 -1.26
CA SER A 67 -19.39 -12.59 -0.13
C SER A 67 -18.45 -11.47 0.36
N THR A 68 -18.07 -10.57 -0.56
CA THR A 68 -17.13 -9.44 -0.32
C THR A 68 -17.77 -8.04 -0.43
N PRO A 69 -18.90 -7.75 0.25
CA PRO A 69 -19.60 -6.48 0.07
C PRO A 69 -18.77 -5.24 0.45
N ASN A 70 -17.81 -5.34 1.36
CA ASN A 70 -17.00 -4.19 1.79
C ASN A 70 -15.91 -3.85 0.78
N LEU A 71 -15.23 -4.85 0.23
CA LEU A 71 -14.28 -4.70 -0.87
C LEU A 71 -14.99 -4.24 -2.15
N ASP A 72 -16.19 -4.78 -2.43
CA ASP A 72 -16.99 -4.37 -3.57
C ASP A 72 -17.43 -2.90 -3.46
N GLN A 73 -17.83 -2.48 -2.25
CA GLN A 73 -18.16 -1.08 -2.00
C GLN A 73 -16.92 -0.20 -2.08
N LEU A 74 -15.77 -0.64 -1.57
CA LEU A 74 -14.51 0.08 -1.70
C LEU A 74 -14.14 0.28 -3.18
N ALA A 75 -14.27 -0.75 -4.01
CA ALA A 75 -13.98 -0.66 -5.45
C ALA A 75 -14.84 0.37 -6.19
N LYS A 76 -16.08 0.66 -5.73
CA LYS A 76 -16.92 1.73 -6.29
C LYS A 76 -16.41 3.13 -5.94
N GLU A 77 -15.72 3.27 -4.82
CA GLU A 77 -15.19 4.54 -4.30
C GLU A 77 -13.71 4.76 -4.67
N ALA A 78 -13.12 3.82 -5.42
CA ALA A 78 -11.68 3.71 -5.63
C ALA A 78 -11.33 3.42 -7.10
N VAL A 79 -10.04 3.29 -7.38
CA VAL A 79 -9.54 2.69 -8.62
C VAL A 79 -9.24 1.22 -8.38
N LEU A 80 -9.81 0.34 -9.21
CA LEU A 80 -9.51 -1.10 -9.25
C LEU A 80 -8.53 -1.39 -10.39
N PHE A 81 -7.41 -2.04 -10.08
CA PHE A 81 -6.47 -2.55 -11.07
C PHE A 81 -6.79 -4.01 -11.38
N GLU A 82 -6.96 -4.34 -12.66
CA GLU A 82 -7.42 -5.66 -13.09
C GLU A 82 -6.28 -6.65 -13.32
N HIS A 83 -5.06 -6.17 -13.58
CA HIS A 83 -3.93 -6.99 -14.00
C HIS A 83 -2.69 -6.71 -13.15
N VAL A 84 -2.81 -6.99 -11.84
CA VAL A 84 -1.69 -6.90 -10.90
C VAL A 84 -1.05 -8.27 -10.72
N TYR A 85 0.29 -8.34 -10.79
CA TYR A 85 1.02 -9.60 -10.68
C TYR A 85 2.13 -9.55 -9.62
N THR A 86 2.15 -10.56 -8.76
CA THR A 86 3.22 -10.76 -7.80
C THR A 86 4.50 -11.29 -8.46
N PRO A 87 5.69 -10.87 -8.01
CA PRO A 87 6.92 -11.44 -8.51
C PRO A 87 7.20 -12.85 -8.01
N VAL A 88 6.50 -13.32 -6.97
CA VAL A 88 6.72 -14.66 -6.40
C VAL A 88 5.49 -15.11 -5.61
N PRO A 89 4.95 -16.33 -5.84
CA PRO A 89 3.77 -16.82 -5.12
C PRO A 89 4.14 -17.43 -3.76
N ILE A 90 4.93 -16.71 -2.95
CA ILE A 90 5.37 -17.12 -1.61
C ILE A 90 5.35 -15.88 -0.70
N THR A 91 4.79 -16.03 0.51
CA THR A 91 4.45 -14.92 1.40
C THR A 91 5.58 -13.94 1.70
N LEU A 92 6.68 -14.40 2.32
CA LEU A 92 7.78 -13.52 2.74
C LEU A 92 8.48 -12.82 1.56
N PRO A 93 8.93 -13.51 0.50
CA PRO A 93 9.60 -12.84 -0.59
C PRO A 93 8.67 -11.91 -1.39
N SER A 94 7.37 -12.21 -1.48
CA SER A 94 6.40 -11.29 -2.09
C SER A 94 6.23 -10.01 -1.25
N HIS A 95 6.11 -10.15 0.07
CA HIS A 95 6.05 -8.99 0.97
C HIS A 95 7.36 -8.20 0.99
N ALA A 96 8.52 -8.86 0.86
CA ALA A 96 9.80 -8.18 0.66
C ALA A 96 9.74 -7.33 -0.63
N SER A 97 9.33 -7.92 -1.75
CA SER A 97 9.15 -7.18 -3.00
C SER A 97 8.17 -6.01 -2.88
N LEU A 98 7.03 -6.20 -2.23
CA LEU A 98 6.03 -5.15 -1.99
C LEU A 98 6.61 -3.98 -1.16
N LEU A 99 7.37 -4.29 -0.11
CA LEU A 99 7.89 -3.29 0.83
C LEU A 99 9.23 -2.70 0.40
N THR A 100 9.95 -3.28 -0.55
CA THR A 100 11.21 -2.73 -1.08
C THR A 100 11.10 -2.23 -2.51
N SER A 101 9.96 -2.47 -3.18
CA SER A 101 9.74 -2.18 -4.60
C SER A 101 10.85 -2.76 -5.48
N SER A 102 11.31 -3.98 -5.20
CA SER A 102 12.39 -4.61 -5.97
C SER A 102 12.08 -6.09 -6.17
N HIS A 103 12.62 -6.68 -7.23
CA HIS A 103 12.43 -8.10 -7.49
C HIS A 103 13.18 -9.00 -6.49
N PRO A 104 12.79 -10.28 -6.38
CA PRO A 104 13.51 -11.26 -5.55
C PRO A 104 14.98 -11.43 -5.90
N SER A 105 15.33 -11.24 -7.17
CA SER A 105 16.73 -11.21 -7.63
C SER A 105 17.55 -10.04 -7.11
N THR A 106 16.89 -8.95 -6.75
CA THR A 106 17.53 -7.74 -6.24
C THR A 106 17.61 -7.73 -4.72
N HIS A 107 16.50 -8.06 -4.03
CA HIS A 107 16.49 -8.06 -2.55
C HIS A 107 17.03 -9.34 -1.91
N GLY A 108 17.18 -10.42 -2.69
CA GLY A 108 17.83 -11.67 -2.27
C GLY A 108 16.94 -12.67 -1.54
N VAL A 109 15.82 -12.23 -0.94
CA VAL A 109 14.82 -13.13 -0.33
C VAL A 109 14.08 -13.95 -1.41
N ARG A 110 14.23 -15.28 -1.41
CA ARG A 110 13.61 -16.20 -2.37
C ARG A 110 12.63 -17.20 -1.75
N ASP A 111 12.66 -17.37 -0.43
CA ASP A 111 11.80 -18.31 0.28
C ASP A 111 11.44 -17.81 1.69
N ASN A 112 10.41 -18.41 2.27
CA ASN A 112 10.04 -18.16 3.66
C ASN A 112 11.17 -18.59 4.61
N GLY A 113 11.52 -17.71 5.56
CA GLY A 113 12.61 -17.94 6.51
C GLY A 113 13.92 -17.23 6.19
N GLU A 114 14.06 -16.67 4.99
CA GLU A 114 15.22 -15.86 4.62
C GLU A 114 15.11 -14.42 5.15
N ALA A 115 16.21 -13.87 5.66
CA ALA A 115 16.22 -12.51 6.20
C ALA A 115 16.52 -11.47 5.11
N LEU A 116 15.68 -10.44 5.01
CA LEU A 116 15.94 -9.28 4.16
C LEU A 116 17.19 -8.54 4.65
N ALA A 117 18.20 -8.41 3.79
CA ALA A 117 19.45 -7.73 4.12
C ALA A 117 19.21 -6.28 4.60
N SER A 118 19.93 -5.85 5.64
CA SER A 118 19.74 -4.53 6.27
C SER A 118 20.11 -3.35 5.37
N THR A 119 20.82 -3.59 4.27
CA THR A 119 21.18 -2.58 3.27
C THR A 119 20.05 -2.28 2.28
N VAL A 120 19.02 -3.12 2.22
CA VAL A 120 17.88 -2.91 1.32
C VAL A 120 16.90 -1.95 1.99
N PRO A 121 16.65 -0.77 1.39
CA PRO A 121 15.73 0.21 1.95
C PRO A 121 14.28 -0.25 1.81
N THR A 122 13.48 0.04 2.83
CA THR A 122 12.06 -0.33 2.87
C THR A 122 11.14 0.90 2.76
N LEU A 123 9.91 0.67 2.31
CA LEU A 123 8.83 1.66 2.21
C LEU A 123 8.54 2.30 3.58
N ALA A 124 8.55 1.51 4.65
CA ALA A 124 8.34 2.00 6.01
C ALA A 124 9.44 2.98 6.42
N GLU A 125 10.71 2.67 6.14
CA GLU A 125 11.84 3.59 6.39
C GLU A 125 11.65 4.90 5.60
N GLN A 126 11.17 4.83 4.36
CA GLN A 126 10.91 6.03 3.57
C GLN A 126 9.84 6.92 4.20
N PHE A 127 8.72 6.36 4.64
CA PHE A 127 7.68 7.14 5.31
C PHE A 127 8.17 7.72 6.64
N ARG A 128 8.82 6.91 7.47
CA ARG A 128 9.39 7.32 8.76
C ARG A 128 10.37 8.49 8.60
N ASN A 129 11.30 8.37 7.65
CA ASN A 129 12.30 9.41 7.38
C ASN A 129 11.68 10.73 6.88
N HIS A 130 10.43 10.71 6.42
CA HIS A 130 9.71 11.89 5.94
C HIS A 130 8.60 12.36 6.89
N GLY A 131 8.66 11.96 8.16
CA GLY A 131 7.82 12.51 9.24
C GLY A 131 6.45 11.85 9.38
N TYR A 132 6.29 10.63 8.87
CA TYR A 132 5.13 9.80 9.16
C TYR A 132 5.40 8.98 10.41
N GLN A 133 4.36 8.79 11.22
CA GLN A 133 4.35 7.71 12.21
C GLN A 133 4.14 6.39 11.48
N THR A 134 4.83 5.33 11.88
CA THR A 134 4.81 4.08 11.14
C THR A 134 4.42 2.90 12.02
N ALA A 135 3.47 2.09 11.56
CA ALA A 135 3.07 0.88 12.27
C ALA A 135 2.74 -0.28 11.34
N ALA A 136 3.00 -1.49 11.84
CA ALA A 136 2.63 -2.74 11.18
C ALA A 136 1.88 -3.67 12.15
N PHE A 137 0.85 -4.34 11.63
CA PHE A 137 0.06 -5.35 12.34
C PHE A 137 0.01 -6.61 11.48
N ILE A 138 0.72 -7.65 11.91
CA ILE A 138 0.88 -8.87 11.12
C ILE A 138 0.12 -10.07 11.67
N GLY A 139 -0.53 -10.81 10.76
CA GLY A 139 -1.22 -12.06 11.06
C GLY A 139 -0.38 -13.34 10.95
N SER A 140 0.87 -13.28 10.47
CA SER A 140 1.65 -14.50 10.15
C SER A 140 3.06 -14.50 10.70
N PHE A 141 3.54 -15.67 11.13
CA PHE A 141 4.90 -15.82 11.63
C PHE A 141 5.95 -15.52 10.55
N VAL A 142 5.68 -15.85 9.29
CA VAL A 142 6.63 -15.67 8.18
C VAL A 142 6.98 -14.20 7.92
N LEU A 143 6.23 -13.24 8.47
CA LEU A 143 6.55 -11.82 8.44
C LEU A 143 7.18 -11.29 9.74
N ASP A 144 7.46 -12.16 10.73
CA ASP A 144 8.04 -11.75 12.01
C ASP A 144 9.30 -10.89 11.84
N ARG A 145 9.52 -9.97 12.80
CA ARG A 145 10.62 -9.00 12.76
C ARG A 145 12.01 -9.62 12.55
N ARG A 146 12.20 -10.89 12.90
CA ARG A 146 13.45 -11.64 12.68
C ARG A 146 13.83 -11.74 11.20
N PHE A 147 12.87 -11.65 10.28
CA PHE A 147 13.11 -11.70 8.84
C PHE A 147 13.41 -10.33 8.22
N GLY A 148 13.47 -9.26 9.03
CA GLY A 148 13.97 -7.95 8.61
C GLY A 148 12.92 -6.99 8.03
N LEU A 149 11.66 -7.40 7.89
CA LEU A 149 10.58 -6.54 7.37
C LEU A 149 10.08 -5.48 8.38
N ALA A 150 10.45 -5.60 9.67
CA ALA A 150 10.06 -4.64 10.70
C ALA A 150 10.82 -3.30 10.63
N ARG A 151 11.86 -3.20 9.79
CA ARG A 151 12.64 -1.98 9.67
C ARG A 151 11.76 -0.83 9.19
N GLY A 152 11.97 0.33 9.82
CA GLY A 152 11.22 1.54 9.49
C GLY A 152 9.85 1.66 10.12
N PHE A 153 9.34 0.64 10.83
CA PHE A 153 8.13 0.74 11.63
C PHE A 153 8.46 1.15 13.08
N ASP A 154 7.84 2.21 13.58
CA ASP A 154 7.95 2.65 14.98
C ASP A 154 7.20 1.70 15.92
N SER A 155 6.11 1.09 15.43
CA SER A 155 5.34 0.05 16.12
C SER A 155 5.21 -1.20 15.24
N TYR A 156 5.58 -2.38 15.76
CA TYR A 156 5.48 -3.64 15.03
C TYR A 156 4.77 -4.70 15.88
N TRP A 157 3.48 -4.88 15.64
CA TRP A 157 2.60 -5.75 16.40
C TRP A 157 2.41 -7.10 15.71
N GLY A 158 2.38 -8.17 16.52
CA GLY A 158 2.33 -9.56 16.06
C GLY A 158 3.61 -10.30 16.43
N GLU A 159 3.98 -10.32 17.71
CA GLU A 159 5.14 -11.06 18.19
C GLU A 159 4.81 -12.54 18.38
N PHE A 160 5.54 -13.40 17.68
CA PHE A 160 5.33 -14.84 17.74
C PHE A 160 6.29 -15.49 18.74
N ALA A 161 5.73 -15.81 19.91
CA ALA A 161 6.41 -16.57 20.94
C ALA A 161 6.54 -18.04 20.51
N LEU A 162 7.63 -18.38 19.78
CA LEU A 162 7.88 -19.72 19.22
C LEU A 162 7.69 -20.89 20.21
N HIS A 163 7.97 -20.68 21.51
CA HIS A 163 7.74 -21.70 22.54
C HIS A 163 6.26 -22.09 22.68
N ARG A 164 5.32 -21.20 22.33
CA ARG A 164 3.87 -21.47 22.32
C ARG A 164 3.42 -22.26 21.09
N PHE A 165 4.30 -22.40 20.10
CA PHE A 165 4.06 -23.09 18.83
C PHE A 165 5.04 -24.25 18.62
N ALA A 166 5.64 -24.77 19.71
CA ALA A 166 6.62 -25.84 19.63
C ALA A 166 6.03 -27.06 18.88
N GLY A 167 6.68 -27.43 17.76
CA GLY A 167 6.26 -28.54 16.90
C GLY A 167 5.27 -28.20 15.79
N ALA A 168 4.79 -26.95 15.69
CA ALA A 168 4.00 -26.49 14.56
C ALA A 168 4.89 -26.16 13.36
N ASP A 169 4.37 -26.37 12.15
CA ASP A 169 4.96 -25.81 10.92
C ASP A 169 4.92 -24.28 11.00
N PRO A 170 6.07 -23.58 10.93
CA PRO A 170 6.11 -22.12 10.96
C PRO A 170 5.20 -21.44 9.93
N GLY A 171 4.99 -22.06 8.76
CA GLY A 171 4.08 -21.58 7.72
C GLY A 171 2.59 -21.74 8.04
N GLN A 172 2.24 -22.33 9.19
CA GLN A 172 0.86 -22.46 9.67
C GLN A 172 0.60 -21.65 10.94
N VAL A 173 1.64 -21.00 11.47
CA VAL A 173 1.55 -20.19 12.70
C VAL A 173 0.96 -18.83 12.35
N GLN A 174 -0.26 -18.61 12.83
CA GLN A 174 -1.07 -17.44 12.50
C GLN A 174 -1.74 -16.80 13.72
N ILE A 175 -1.94 -15.48 13.65
CA ILE A 175 -2.79 -14.69 14.52
C ILE A 175 -4.03 -14.32 13.72
N ARG A 176 -5.22 -14.55 14.30
CA ARG A 176 -6.49 -14.29 13.62
C ARG A 176 -6.67 -12.81 13.27
N GLY A 177 -7.34 -12.57 12.16
CA GLY A 177 -7.61 -11.24 11.64
C GLY A 177 -8.35 -10.34 12.63
N ASP A 178 -9.26 -10.84 13.46
CA ASP A 178 -9.94 -9.99 14.46
C ASP A 178 -9.00 -9.38 15.50
N SER A 179 -7.93 -10.09 15.85
CA SER A 179 -6.91 -9.58 16.76
C SER A 179 -6.01 -8.55 16.08
N VAL A 180 -5.64 -8.80 14.82
CA VAL A 180 -4.89 -7.86 13.97
C VAL A 180 -5.69 -6.57 13.79
N GLU A 181 -6.97 -6.68 13.45
CA GLU A 181 -7.89 -5.57 13.22
C GLU A 181 -8.08 -4.74 14.48
N ALA A 182 -8.41 -5.36 15.62
CA ALA A 182 -8.58 -4.65 16.89
C ALA A 182 -7.30 -3.89 17.32
N ALA A 183 -6.13 -4.50 17.16
CA ALA A 183 -4.86 -3.85 17.49
C ALA A 183 -4.58 -2.64 16.57
N ALA A 184 -4.88 -2.75 15.28
CA ALA A 184 -4.76 -1.64 14.34
C ALA A 184 -5.74 -0.49 14.68
N GLU A 185 -6.99 -0.80 15.02
CA GLU A 185 -7.97 0.22 15.44
C GLU A 185 -7.54 0.97 16.71
N ASP A 186 -7.03 0.23 17.70
CA ASP A 186 -6.52 0.79 18.94
C ASP A 186 -5.35 1.75 18.68
N TRP A 187 -4.45 1.37 17.78
CA TRP A 187 -3.34 2.22 17.37
C TRP A 187 -3.80 3.46 16.62
N ILE A 188 -4.72 3.33 15.65
CA ILE A 188 -5.27 4.46 14.90
C ILE A 188 -5.90 5.49 15.85
N ARG A 189 -6.65 5.03 16.87
CA ARG A 189 -7.27 5.92 17.86
C ARG A 189 -6.25 6.80 18.59
N LEU A 190 -5.06 6.27 18.87
CA LEU A 190 -4.01 6.97 19.60
C LEU A 190 -3.13 7.87 18.71
N HIS A 191 -3.05 7.57 17.42
CA HIS A 191 -2.06 8.17 16.51
C HIS A 191 -2.67 9.01 15.37
N GLY A 192 -4.00 9.04 15.23
CA GLY A 192 -4.71 9.75 14.16
C GLY A 192 -4.56 11.29 14.14
N GLY A 193 -3.83 11.88 15.10
CA GLY A 193 -3.54 13.32 15.13
C GLY A 193 -2.44 13.78 14.17
N SER A 194 -1.64 12.85 13.62
CA SER A 194 -0.54 13.14 12.68
C SER A 194 -0.55 12.17 11.50
N PRO A 195 0.09 12.51 10.36
CA PRO A 195 0.20 11.59 9.23
C PRO A 195 0.87 10.28 9.62
N PHE A 196 0.31 9.15 9.18
CA PHE A 196 0.83 7.83 9.45
C PHE A 196 0.87 6.92 8.22
N PHE A 197 1.83 6.00 8.21
CA PHE A 197 1.87 4.84 7.32
C PHE A 197 1.60 3.58 8.13
N LEU A 198 0.52 2.90 7.78
CA LEU A 198 0.02 1.73 8.46
C LEU A 198 0.00 0.54 7.50
N PHE A 199 0.72 -0.52 7.84
CA PHE A 199 0.68 -1.80 7.15
C PHE A 199 -0.14 -2.80 7.95
N ILE A 200 -1.14 -3.43 7.32
CA ILE A 200 -2.00 -4.44 7.95
C ILE A 200 -1.95 -5.69 7.10
N HIS A 201 -1.68 -6.83 7.73
CA HIS A 201 -1.59 -8.11 7.06
C HIS A 201 -2.58 -9.11 7.67
N PHE A 202 -3.57 -9.53 6.88
CA PHE A 202 -4.53 -10.58 7.23
C PHE A 202 -4.08 -11.90 6.63
N TYR A 203 -3.87 -12.92 7.47
CA TYR A 203 -3.38 -14.23 7.05
C TYR A 203 -4.48 -15.29 6.92
N ASP A 204 -5.72 -14.97 7.31
CA ASP A 204 -6.80 -15.95 7.50
C ASP A 204 -7.18 -16.70 6.20
N LEU A 205 -6.83 -16.17 5.03
CA LEU A 205 -7.00 -16.84 3.73
C LEU A 205 -5.87 -17.81 3.39
N HIS A 206 -4.80 -17.88 4.17
CA HIS A 206 -3.75 -18.89 4.04
C HIS A 206 -4.15 -20.15 4.82
N GLY A 207 -3.89 -21.33 4.24
CA GLY A 207 -4.14 -22.60 4.93
C GLY A 207 -3.30 -22.76 6.22
N PRO A 208 -3.81 -23.36 7.30
CA PRO A 208 -5.13 -23.96 7.44
C PRO A 208 -6.25 -22.92 7.65
N TYR A 209 -7.41 -23.16 7.03
CA TYR A 209 -8.60 -22.33 7.20
C TYR A 209 -9.27 -22.58 8.57
N LEU A 210 -9.20 -21.59 9.45
CA LEU A 210 -9.66 -21.65 10.84
C LEU A 210 -10.89 -20.78 11.13
N LEU A 211 -11.80 -20.65 10.14
CA LEU A 211 -13.06 -19.92 10.21
C LEU A 211 -13.71 -19.98 11.59
N PRO A 212 -14.13 -18.86 12.21
CA PRO A 212 -14.86 -18.90 13.45
C PRO A 212 -16.17 -19.68 13.32
N ALA A 213 -16.62 -20.34 14.40
CA ALA A 213 -17.78 -21.23 14.36
C ALA A 213 -19.07 -20.56 13.83
N SER A 214 -19.26 -19.26 14.11
CA SER A 214 -20.39 -18.47 13.61
C SER A 214 -20.42 -18.30 12.09
N TRP A 215 -19.28 -18.51 11.41
CA TRP A 215 -19.15 -18.39 9.95
C TRP A 215 -19.22 -19.76 9.24
N ARG A 216 -18.77 -20.84 9.90
CA ARG A 216 -18.59 -22.16 9.28
C ARG A 216 -19.85 -22.71 8.60
N SER A 217 -21.02 -22.60 9.24
CA SER A 217 -22.27 -23.17 8.71
C SER A 217 -22.69 -22.54 7.38
N ARG A 218 -22.41 -21.24 7.17
CA ARG A 218 -22.75 -20.51 5.94
C ARG A 218 -21.86 -20.89 4.75
N PHE A 219 -20.66 -21.39 5.01
CA PHE A 219 -19.63 -21.66 4.01
C PHE A 219 -19.18 -23.14 3.99
N ALA A 220 -20.06 -24.06 4.38
CA ALA A 220 -19.79 -25.49 4.31
C ALA A 220 -19.36 -25.89 2.87
N GLY A 221 -18.19 -26.54 2.75
CA GLY A 221 -17.60 -26.94 1.47
C GLY A 221 -16.95 -25.80 0.67
N ARG A 222 -16.92 -24.56 1.19
CA ARG A 222 -16.31 -23.38 0.56
C ARG A 222 -15.51 -22.57 1.58
N THR A 223 -14.59 -23.24 2.27
CA THR A 223 -13.85 -22.66 3.40
C THR A 223 -13.06 -21.41 3.01
N TYR A 224 -12.38 -21.42 1.86
CA TYR A 224 -11.67 -20.24 1.35
C TYR A 224 -12.61 -19.04 1.15
N ASP A 225 -13.77 -19.23 0.50
CA ASP A 225 -14.76 -18.17 0.31
C ASP A 225 -15.31 -17.65 1.66
N GLY A 226 -15.36 -18.52 2.68
CA GLY A 226 -15.77 -18.14 4.03
C GLY A 226 -14.71 -17.32 4.76
N GLU A 227 -13.43 -17.66 4.64
CA GLU A 227 -12.32 -16.85 5.18
C GLU A 227 -12.29 -15.48 4.51
N LEU A 228 -12.47 -15.43 3.18
CA LEU A 228 -12.62 -14.19 2.44
C LEU A 228 -13.79 -13.35 2.95
N ALA A 229 -14.96 -13.95 3.18
CA ALA A 229 -16.11 -13.23 3.73
C ALA A 229 -15.85 -12.72 5.15
N TYR A 230 -15.09 -13.47 5.95
CA TYR A 230 -14.68 -13.06 7.30
C TYR A 230 -13.72 -11.87 7.25
N VAL A 231 -12.65 -11.94 6.45
CA VAL A 231 -11.69 -10.84 6.29
C VAL A 231 -12.34 -9.61 5.68
N ASP A 232 -13.25 -9.76 4.70
CA ASP A 232 -14.03 -8.63 4.16
C ASP A 232 -14.82 -7.91 5.26
N SER A 233 -15.37 -8.64 6.24
CA SER A 233 -16.07 -8.04 7.37
C SER A 233 -15.15 -7.22 8.28
N LEU A 234 -13.90 -7.65 8.47
CA LEU A 234 -12.87 -6.91 9.23
C LEU A 234 -12.44 -5.64 8.50
N ILE A 235 -12.30 -5.70 7.17
CA ILE A 235 -12.07 -4.53 6.33
C ILE A 235 -13.24 -3.54 6.44
N GLY A 236 -14.47 -4.05 6.51
CA GLY A 236 -15.67 -3.26 6.79
C GLY A 236 -15.58 -2.48 8.09
N LYS A 237 -15.17 -3.13 9.19
CA LYS A 237 -14.97 -2.48 10.50
C LYS A 237 -13.90 -1.39 10.45
N LEU A 238 -12.72 -1.71 9.91
CA LEU A 238 -11.63 -0.74 9.79
C LEU A 238 -12.05 0.50 8.97
N ARG A 239 -12.77 0.29 7.87
CA ARG A 239 -13.32 1.39 7.06
C ARG A 239 -14.32 2.24 7.85
N LEU A 240 -15.22 1.60 8.60
CA LEU A 240 -16.16 2.30 9.48
C LEU A 240 -15.41 3.10 10.54
N LYS A 241 -14.39 2.52 11.17
CA LYS A 241 -13.59 3.17 12.19
C LYS A 241 -12.86 4.41 11.68
N LEU A 242 -12.28 4.33 10.49
CA LEU A 242 -11.67 5.48 9.81
C LEU A 242 -12.71 6.59 9.56
N ARG A 243 -13.96 6.24 9.21
CA ARG A 243 -15.05 7.22 8.99
C ARG A 243 -15.47 7.87 10.31
N GLU A 244 -15.76 7.08 11.34
CA GLU A 244 -16.17 7.57 12.66
C GLU A 244 -15.10 8.44 13.31
N SER A 245 -13.82 8.17 13.04
CA SER A 245 -12.69 8.94 13.55
C SER A 245 -12.37 10.20 12.70
N GLY A 246 -13.15 10.48 11.66
CA GLY A 246 -12.89 11.60 10.74
C GLY A 246 -11.59 11.46 9.93
N LEU A 247 -11.03 10.25 9.85
CA LEU A 247 -9.76 9.97 9.17
C LEU A 247 -9.96 9.55 7.72
N TYR A 248 -11.12 8.98 7.38
CA TYR A 248 -11.37 8.39 6.07
C TYR A 248 -11.06 9.39 4.95
N ASP A 249 -11.53 10.64 5.03
CA ASP A 249 -11.36 11.63 3.96
C ASP A 249 -9.97 12.23 3.82
N ARG A 250 -9.03 11.87 4.72
CA ARG A 250 -7.60 12.20 4.61
C ARG A 250 -6.71 10.97 4.53
N THR A 251 -7.27 9.79 4.26
CA THR A 251 -6.54 8.52 4.19
C THR A 251 -6.55 7.95 2.78
N VAL A 252 -5.38 7.61 2.26
CA VAL A 252 -5.22 6.68 1.14
C VAL A 252 -5.39 5.27 1.69
N LEU A 253 -6.31 4.51 1.12
CA LEU A 253 -6.55 3.12 1.47
C LEU A 253 -6.22 2.26 0.27
N ALA A 254 -5.13 1.50 0.36
CA ALA A 254 -4.73 0.51 -0.63
C ALA A 254 -4.98 -0.89 -0.07
N VAL A 255 -5.72 -1.71 -0.80
CA VAL A 255 -5.95 -3.12 -0.46
C VAL A 255 -5.40 -3.97 -1.59
N THR A 256 -4.55 -4.93 -1.25
CA THR A 256 -3.93 -5.86 -2.19
C THR A 256 -3.73 -7.24 -1.58
N ALA A 257 -3.04 -8.10 -2.30
CA ALA A 257 -2.55 -9.39 -1.83
C ALA A 257 -1.08 -9.52 -2.18
N ASP A 258 -0.38 -10.39 -1.46
CA ASP A 258 0.99 -10.78 -1.77
C ASP A 258 1.04 -11.77 -2.93
N HIS A 259 0.13 -12.74 -2.98
CA HIS A 259 -0.07 -13.68 -4.07
C HIS A 259 -1.48 -14.28 -4.01
N GLY A 260 -1.80 -15.19 -4.92
CA GLY A 260 -3.05 -15.95 -4.93
C GLY A 260 -2.92 -17.34 -4.31
N GLU A 261 -3.90 -18.20 -4.59
CA GLU A 261 -3.97 -19.58 -4.07
C GLU A 261 -4.37 -20.56 -5.17
N GLY A 262 -3.75 -21.74 -5.20
CA GLY A 262 -4.01 -22.75 -6.24
C GLY A 262 -5.44 -23.28 -6.17
N LEU A 263 -5.95 -23.57 -4.96
CA LEU A 263 -7.31 -24.10 -4.73
C LEU A 263 -7.65 -25.37 -5.55
N GLY A 264 -6.63 -26.12 -5.97
CA GLY A 264 -6.74 -27.30 -6.81
C GLY A 264 -6.64 -27.03 -8.31
N ASP A 265 -6.63 -25.77 -8.74
CA ASP A 265 -6.46 -25.41 -10.15
C ASP A 265 -5.11 -25.91 -10.65
N HIS A 266 -5.09 -26.45 -11.87
CA HIS A 266 -3.88 -27.03 -12.49
C HIS A 266 -3.15 -28.10 -11.63
N GLY A 267 -3.85 -28.70 -10.65
CA GLY A 267 -3.27 -29.70 -9.76
C GLY A 267 -2.53 -29.12 -8.54
N GLU A 268 -2.50 -27.79 -8.37
CA GLU A 268 -1.88 -27.13 -7.21
C GLU A 268 -2.92 -26.86 -6.13
N ARG A 269 -2.79 -27.51 -4.98
CA ARG A 269 -3.73 -27.29 -3.85
C ARG A 269 -3.48 -25.97 -3.13
N ASN A 270 -2.20 -25.63 -2.97
CA ASN A 270 -1.72 -24.44 -2.29
C ASN A 270 -1.05 -23.52 -3.34
N HIS A 271 0.05 -22.88 -2.97
CA HIS A 271 0.82 -21.96 -3.80
C HIS A 271 2.32 -22.27 -3.69
N GLY A 272 3.12 -21.49 -4.40
CA GLY A 272 4.58 -21.57 -4.39
C GLY A 272 5.16 -22.44 -5.50
N PHE A 273 4.45 -23.46 -5.99
CA PHE A 273 5.03 -24.41 -6.93
C PHE A 273 4.93 -23.95 -8.38
N PHE A 274 3.78 -23.39 -8.80
CA PHE A 274 3.55 -22.95 -10.18
C PHE A 274 3.27 -21.45 -10.32
N LEU A 275 3.48 -20.94 -11.54
CA LEU A 275 3.27 -19.54 -11.91
C LEU A 275 1.99 -19.35 -12.74
N TYR A 276 0.90 -19.97 -12.30
CA TYR A 276 -0.41 -19.73 -12.91
C TYR A 276 -1.04 -18.45 -12.37
N ARG A 277 -1.95 -17.85 -13.14
CA ARG A 277 -2.67 -16.64 -12.70
C ARG A 277 -3.45 -16.85 -11.40
N ALA A 278 -3.83 -18.08 -11.08
CA ALA A 278 -4.44 -18.44 -9.81
C ALA A 278 -3.54 -18.08 -8.60
N THR A 279 -2.22 -18.16 -8.75
CA THR A 279 -1.24 -17.84 -7.70
C THR A 279 -0.51 -16.52 -7.96
N THR A 280 -0.43 -16.03 -9.20
CA THR A 280 0.34 -14.80 -9.51
C THR A 280 -0.50 -13.55 -9.65
N GLN A 281 -1.78 -13.62 -10.02
CA GLN A 281 -2.63 -12.44 -10.23
C GLN A 281 -3.40 -12.05 -8.96
N VAL A 282 -3.13 -10.84 -8.47
CA VAL A 282 -3.68 -10.33 -7.21
C VAL A 282 -4.61 -9.12 -7.42
N PRO A 283 -5.53 -8.83 -6.49
CA PRO A 283 -6.28 -7.59 -6.54
C PRO A 283 -5.45 -6.40 -6.08
N LEU A 284 -5.79 -5.21 -6.58
CA LEU A 284 -5.34 -3.94 -6.03
C LEU A 284 -6.46 -2.92 -6.16
N ILE A 285 -6.88 -2.38 -5.02
CA ILE A 285 -7.89 -1.32 -4.94
C ILE A 285 -7.25 -0.14 -4.21
N ILE A 286 -7.15 1.02 -4.86
CA ILE A 286 -6.57 2.23 -4.27
C ILE A 286 -7.62 3.33 -4.21
N ARG A 287 -8.02 3.67 -2.99
CA ARG A 287 -8.88 4.84 -2.70
C ARG A 287 -7.99 6.00 -2.28
N VAL A 288 -8.20 7.16 -2.89
CA VAL A 288 -7.54 8.43 -2.51
C VAL A 288 -8.51 9.43 -1.87
N PRO A 289 -8.03 10.31 -0.97
CA PRO A 289 -8.79 11.44 -0.44
C PRO A 289 -9.51 12.28 -1.50
N GLY A 290 -10.65 12.87 -1.12
CA GLY A 290 -11.38 13.82 -1.96
C GLY A 290 -12.16 13.22 -3.15
N GLY A 291 -12.24 11.89 -3.26
CA GLY A 291 -13.04 11.23 -4.29
C GLY A 291 -12.57 11.48 -5.73
N ALA A 292 -11.37 12.03 -5.91
CA ALA A 292 -10.84 12.46 -7.20
C ALA A 292 -10.72 11.32 -8.25
N ARG A 293 -10.90 10.05 -7.84
CA ARG A 293 -10.65 8.85 -8.65
C ARG A 293 -11.60 7.69 -8.29
N THR A 294 -12.89 7.96 -8.19
CA THR A 294 -13.93 6.96 -7.82
C THR A 294 -14.41 6.16 -9.03
N GLY A 295 -14.50 4.84 -8.90
CA GLY A 295 -15.13 3.94 -9.88
C GLY A 295 -14.29 3.68 -11.14
N GLY A 296 -13.00 4.05 -11.11
CA GLY A 296 -12.06 3.83 -12.21
C GLY A 296 -11.57 2.38 -12.28
N ARG A 297 -11.25 1.90 -13.49
CA ARG A 297 -10.61 0.61 -13.71
C ARG A 297 -9.34 0.79 -14.54
N VAL A 298 -8.23 0.23 -14.07
CA VAL A 298 -6.95 0.20 -14.78
C VAL A 298 -6.72 -1.21 -15.31
N LYS A 299 -6.48 -1.32 -16.62
CA LYS A 299 -6.33 -2.60 -17.34
C LYS A 299 -4.91 -2.82 -17.88
N SER A 300 -3.98 -1.93 -17.61
CA SER A 300 -2.57 -2.16 -17.89
C SER A 300 -2.00 -3.17 -16.90
N THR A 301 -0.99 -3.91 -17.34
CA THR A 301 -0.21 -4.77 -16.47
C THR A 301 0.51 -3.93 -15.43
N THR A 302 0.32 -4.28 -14.15
CA THR A 302 0.91 -3.60 -12.99
C THR A 302 1.70 -4.62 -12.16
N PRO A 303 3.03 -4.59 -12.15
CA PRO A 303 3.84 -5.35 -11.19
C PRO A 303 3.49 -4.98 -9.74
N LEU A 304 3.49 -5.94 -8.80
CA LEU A 304 3.24 -5.68 -7.38
C LEU A 304 4.22 -4.63 -6.81
N ILE A 305 5.45 -4.62 -7.32
CA ILE A 305 6.49 -3.66 -6.93
C ILE A 305 6.14 -2.19 -7.26
N ASP A 306 5.17 -1.93 -8.12
CA ASP A 306 4.70 -0.59 -8.48
C ASP A 306 3.83 0.06 -7.37
N ILE A 307 3.37 -0.71 -6.38
CA ILE A 307 2.51 -0.20 -5.30
C ILE A 307 3.28 0.80 -4.41
N ALA A 308 4.45 0.42 -3.93
CA ALA A 308 5.28 1.27 -3.07
C ALA A 308 5.60 2.66 -3.67
N PRO A 309 6.12 2.79 -4.91
CA PRO A 309 6.37 4.09 -5.54
C PRO A 309 5.09 4.88 -5.81
N THR A 310 3.96 4.19 -6.03
CA THR A 310 2.65 4.86 -6.14
C THR A 310 2.22 5.50 -4.84
N LEU A 311 2.41 4.80 -3.70
CA LEU A 311 2.06 5.32 -2.39
C LEU A 311 2.96 6.49 -1.97
N THR A 312 4.26 6.44 -2.26
CA THR A 312 5.17 7.56 -1.99
C THR A 312 4.82 8.78 -2.84
N GLU A 313 4.51 8.61 -4.12
CA GLU A 313 4.10 9.73 -4.99
C GLU A 313 2.79 10.38 -4.51
N ILE A 314 1.76 9.58 -4.17
CA ILE A 314 0.49 10.12 -3.63
C ILE A 314 0.74 10.91 -2.34
N ALA A 315 1.67 10.45 -1.50
CA ALA A 315 2.03 11.07 -0.24
C ALA A 315 2.94 12.31 -0.37
N GLY A 316 3.47 12.58 -1.56
CA GLY A 316 4.54 13.58 -1.78
C GLY A 316 5.84 13.24 -1.06
N VAL A 317 6.11 11.95 -0.85
CA VAL A 317 7.36 11.41 -0.29
C VAL A 317 8.29 11.04 -1.45
N PRO A 318 9.58 11.42 -1.43
CA PRO A 318 10.53 11.00 -2.45
C PRO A 318 10.62 9.47 -2.57
N THR A 319 10.49 8.97 -3.80
CA THR A 319 10.72 7.55 -4.11
C THR A 319 12.23 7.27 -4.18
N PRO A 320 12.74 6.24 -3.47
CA PRO A 320 14.15 5.86 -3.57
C PRO A 320 14.55 5.46 -4.99
N ALA A 321 15.77 5.81 -5.40
CA ALA A 321 16.32 5.39 -6.68
C ALA A 321 16.54 3.86 -6.79
N SER A 322 16.58 3.16 -5.64
CA SER A 322 16.67 1.71 -5.57
C SER A 322 15.33 1.00 -5.77
N PHE A 323 14.21 1.73 -5.77
CA PHE A 323 12.91 1.14 -6.10
C PHE A 323 12.87 0.92 -7.61
N GLU A 324 12.70 -0.33 -8.01
CA GLU A 324 12.63 -0.76 -9.40
C GLU A 324 11.24 -0.58 -9.98
N GLY A 325 10.22 -0.58 -9.12
CA GLY A 325 8.85 -0.26 -9.51
C GLY A 325 8.71 1.19 -9.95
N ARG A 326 7.65 1.45 -10.70
CA ARG A 326 7.24 2.79 -11.11
C ARG A 326 5.88 3.12 -10.53
N SER A 327 5.62 4.40 -10.31
CA SER A 327 4.30 4.80 -9.88
C SER A 327 3.27 4.67 -11.00
N VAL A 328 2.11 4.11 -10.67
CA VAL A 328 0.94 4.02 -11.56
C VAL A 328 -0.08 5.13 -11.27
N LEU A 329 0.33 6.19 -10.56
CA LEU A 329 -0.52 7.33 -10.22
C LEU A 329 -1.18 7.96 -11.44
N SER A 330 -0.43 8.09 -12.55
CA SER A 330 -0.94 8.66 -13.79
C SER A 330 -2.06 7.81 -14.42
N GLU A 331 -2.01 6.49 -14.28
CA GLU A 331 -3.03 5.59 -14.83
C GLU A 331 -4.33 5.71 -14.05
N MET A 332 -4.23 5.93 -12.73
CA MET A 332 -5.39 6.28 -11.90
C MET A 332 -6.04 7.61 -12.33
N GLU A 333 -5.29 8.48 -13.01
CA GLU A 333 -5.77 9.76 -13.57
C GLU A 333 -6.17 9.65 -15.05
N GLY A 334 -6.25 8.42 -15.60
CA GLY A 334 -6.63 8.16 -16.99
C GLY A 334 -5.52 8.42 -18.00
N ARG A 335 -4.28 8.67 -17.56
CA ARG A 335 -3.10 8.81 -18.43
C ARG A 335 -2.37 7.48 -18.50
N ALA A 336 -2.53 6.80 -19.62
CA ALA A 336 -1.89 5.50 -19.85
C ALA A 336 -0.37 5.59 -19.79
N LEU A 337 0.25 4.61 -19.13
CA LEU A 337 1.69 4.41 -19.17
C LEU A 337 2.07 3.46 -20.31
N ALA A 338 3.35 3.52 -20.72
CA ALA A 338 3.90 2.51 -21.61
C ALA A 338 3.73 1.12 -20.98
N PRO A 339 3.27 0.10 -21.73
CA PRO A 339 3.14 -1.25 -21.19
C PRO A 339 4.47 -1.77 -20.63
N VAL A 340 4.39 -2.51 -19.53
CA VAL A 340 5.52 -3.23 -18.94
C VAL A 340 5.20 -4.72 -18.86
N ALA A 341 6.23 -5.54 -18.97
CA ALA A 341 6.11 -6.93 -18.57
C ALA A 341 6.09 -7.00 -17.04
N ALA A 342 5.21 -7.81 -16.47
CA ALA A 342 5.36 -8.26 -15.10
C ALA A 342 6.23 -9.52 -15.10
N TYR A 343 7.20 -9.55 -14.20
CA TYR A 343 8.06 -10.70 -13.97
C TYR A 343 7.56 -11.47 -12.76
N SER A 344 7.43 -12.80 -12.89
CA SER A 344 7.25 -13.70 -11.76
C SER A 344 8.25 -14.84 -11.79
N GLU A 345 8.64 -15.33 -10.62
CA GLU A 345 9.49 -16.49 -10.46
C GLU A 345 9.04 -17.37 -9.30
N THR A 346 9.46 -18.63 -9.32
CA THR A 346 9.50 -19.45 -8.11
C THR A 346 10.68 -20.40 -8.15
N LEU A 347 11.46 -20.38 -7.08
CA LEU A 347 12.54 -21.32 -6.82
C LEU A 347 12.07 -22.46 -5.91
N TYR A 348 10.84 -22.44 -5.43
CA TYR A 348 10.32 -23.44 -4.50
C TYR A 348 10.45 -24.88 -5.02
N PRO A 349 10.10 -25.21 -6.29
CA PRO A 349 10.32 -26.56 -6.82
C PRO A 349 11.80 -26.97 -6.81
N PHE A 350 12.71 -26.02 -7.04
CA PHE A 350 14.14 -26.26 -7.02
C PHE A 350 14.70 -26.44 -5.60
N LEU A 351 14.35 -25.53 -4.69
CA LEU A 351 14.87 -25.50 -3.31
C LEU A 351 14.37 -26.67 -2.47
N HIS A 352 13.10 -27.07 -2.66
CA HIS A 352 12.45 -28.09 -1.82
C HIS A 352 12.38 -29.47 -2.47
N PHE A 353 12.43 -29.54 -3.82
CA PHE A 353 12.21 -30.80 -4.56
C PHE A 353 13.29 -31.09 -5.62
N HIS A 354 14.31 -30.25 -5.75
CA HIS A 354 15.40 -30.41 -6.73
C HIS A 354 14.92 -30.52 -8.18
N THR A 355 13.82 -29.84 -8.53
CA THR A 355 13.32 -29.72 -9.91
C THR A 355 13.62 -28.35 -10.50
N SER A 356 13.23 -28.09 -11.75
CA SER A 356 13.54 -26.81 -12.41
C SER A 356 12.84 -25.62 -11.73
N PRO A 357 13.54 -24.48 -11.52
CA PRO A 357 12.88 -23.24 -11.17
C PRO A 357 12.00 -22.76 -12.32
N LEU A 358 10.98 -21.95 -12.00
CA LEU A 358 10.07 -21.37 -12.98
C LEU A 358 10.23 -19.86 -13.03
N TYR A 359 10.09 -19.31 -14.23
CA TYR A 359 10.14 -17.88 -14.53
C TYR A 359 9.06 -17.58 -15.58
N SER A 360 8.35 -16.46 -15.46
CA SER A 360 7.31 -16.02 -16.41
C SER A 360 7.34 -14.54 -16.67
#